data_AF-A0A841LNR9-F1
#
_entry.id   AF-A0A841LNR9-F1
#
_cell.length_a   1.000
_cell.length_b   1.000
_cell.length_c   1.000
_cell.angle_alpha   90.00
_cell.angle_beta   90.00
_cell.angle_gamma   90.00
#
_symmetry.space_group_name_H-M   'P 1'
#
loop_
_entity.id
_entity.type
_entity.pdbx_description
1 polymer ?
#
loop_
_entity_poly.entity_id
_entity_poly.type
_entity_poly.pdbx_seq_one_letter_code
_entity_poly.pdbx_strand_id
1 'polypeptide(L)'
;MTKEQLRKESMRLMLAQELTDTKESLDIYLKLLFKIINQHIDPVVNGSLEEARLTLQMVFSKTLNLRGLLDGLNYNGENGKRLLNFIDPTIIASGARNITELVSTFHLVYSLPNDKDNQLVAYNLWVIAGLKFRQRFGEAISSEENKKKLVDESISIDNLIKGIYETTLFINLPEDKQNKIKKAIKDKDYRVKLSNTEVLNLHWQAIIDEMGFRQELTGTLYTYFSLYAHPSNVSVFQYGDLFHNGKDAHIRMSMYNIKTLSAVLSKFILDYIKLFPDVINIFNEMTILEQVVVNGNLRFATMDRQIINNAGDALN
;
A
#
# COMPACT_ATOMS: atom_id res chain seq x y z
N MET A 1 -11.80 11.60 -28.14
CA MET A 1 -11.83 10.13 -28.23
C MET A 1 -13.28 9.71 -28.39
N THR A 2 -13.59 8.84 -29.34
CA THR A 2 -14.95 8.27 -29.45
C THR A 2 -15.20 7.28 -28.31
N LYS A 3 -16.47 6.96 -28.04
CA LYS A 3 -16.85 5.97 -27.02
C LYS A 3 -16.23 4.58 -27.26
N GLU A 4 -16.19 4.14 -28.51
CA GLU A 4 -15.58 2.87 -28.90
C GLU A 4 -14.05 2.88 -28.67
N GLN A 5 -13.39 3.98 -29.04
CA GLN A 5 -11.97 4.18 -28.76
C GLN A 5 -11.69 4.16 -27.25
N LEU A 6 -12.53 4.82 -26.44
CA LEU A 6 -12.41 4.83 -24.98
C LEU A 6 -12.55 3.43 -24.38
N ARG A 7 -13.51 2.65 -24.85
CA ARG A 7 -13.70 1.26 -24.40
C ARG A 7 -12.49 0.40 -24.75
N LYS A 8 -12.01 0.46 -25.98
CA LYS A 8 -10.84 -0.32 -26.43
C LYS A 8 -9.59 0.04 -25.63
N GLU A 9 -9.34 1.34 -25.45
CA GLU A 9 -8.14 1.83 -24.81
C GLU A 9 -8.13 1.59 -23.30
N SER A 10 -9.26 1.81 -22.62
CA SER A 10 -9.39 1.47 -21.20
C SER A 10 -9.21 -0.03 -20.96
N MET A 11 -9.77 -0.89 -21.82
CA MET A 11 -9.55 -2.34 -21.73
C MET A 11 -8.09 -2.73 -21.92
N ARG A 12 -7.39 -2.13 -22.89
CA ARG A 12 -5.95 -2.36 -23.10
C ARG A 12 -5.16 -2.08 -21.82
N LEU A 13 -5.37 -0.91 -21.22
CA LEU A 13 -4.64 -0.46 -20.02
C LEU A 13 -5.01 -1.21 -18.73
N MET A 14 -6.27 -1.64 -18.59
CA MET A 14 -6.69 -2.47 -17.44
C MET A 14 -6.22 -3.93 -17.56
N LEU A 15 -6.28 -4.50 -18.77
CA LEU A 15 -5.83 -5.86 -18.99
C LEU A 15 -4.31 -5.98 -18.99
N ALA A 16 -3.62 -4.94 -19.48
CA ALA A 16 -2.17 -4.78 -19.52
C ALA A 16 -1.48 -6.04 -20.07
N GLN A 17 -1.86 -6.44 -21.29
CA GLN A 17 -1.41 -7.69 -21.89
C GLN A 17 0.01 -7.62 -22.47
N GLU A 18 0.53 -6.41 -22.65
CA GLU A 18 1.91 -6.15 -23.06
C GLU A 18 2.67 -5.37 -21.98
N LEU A 19 4.02 -5.48 -21.99
CA LEU A 19 4.87 -4.75 -21.04
C LEU A 19 4.70 -3.23 -21.17
N THR A 20 4.52 -2.73 -22.39
CA THR A 20 4.24 -1.31 -22.66
C THR A 20 2.92 -0.87 -22.03
N ASP A 21 1.87 -1.67 -22.14
CA ASP A 21 0.57 -1.39 -21.53
C ASP A 21 0.67 -1.37 -20.00
N THR A 22 1.47 -2.28 -19.43
CA THR A 22 1.74 -2.34 -17.98
C THR A 22 2.42 -1.07 -17.50
N LYS A 23 3.42 -0.58 -18.24
CA LYS A 23 4.12 0.67 -17.97
C LYS A 23 3.17 1.86 -18.02
N GLU A 24 2.41 1.99 -19.10
CA GLU A 24 1.45 3.08 -19.30
C GLU A 24 0.35 3.07 -18.23
N SER A 25 -0.15 1.90 -17.86
CA SER A 25 -1.13 1.74 -16.78
C SER A 25 -0.57 2.24 -15.45
N LEU A 26 0.69 1.93 -15.13
CA LEU A 26 1.36 2.40 -13.92
C LEU A 26 1.63 3.92 -13.95
N ASP A 27 1.95 4.46 -15.14
CA ASP A 27 2.18 5.89 -15.35
C ASP A 27 0.91 6.73 -15.05
N ILE A 28 -0.30 6.17 -15.22
CA ILE A 28 -1.57 6.80 -14.80
C ILE A 28 -1.59 7.03 -13.29
N TYR A 29 -1.23 6.00 -12.50
CA TYR A 29 -1.19 6.13 -11.03
C TYR A 29 -0.11 7.12 -10.61
N LEU A 30 1.08 7.08 -11.23
CA LEU A 30 2.16 8.03 -10.92
C LEU A 30 1.75 9.47 -11.19
N LYS A 31 1.12 9.73 -12.34
CA LYS A 31 0.61 11.05 -12.70
C LYS A 31 -0.41 11.52 -11.67
N LEU A 32 -1.38 10.68 -11.31
CA LEU A 32 -2.40 11.03 -10.32
C LEU A 32 -1.79 11.29 -8.94
N LEU A 33 -0.97 10.38 -8.42
CA LEU A 33 -0.31 10.52 -7.12
C LEU A 33 0.52 11.80 -7.05
N PHE A 34 1.33 12.07 -8.07
CA PHE A 34 2.13 13.29 -8.15
C PHE A 34 1.25 14.54 -8.22
N LYS A 35 0.15 14.49 -8.97
CA LYS A 35 -0.81 15.60 -9.04
C LYS A 35 -1.43 15.89 -7.68
N ILE A 36 -1.87 14.85 -6.95
CA ILE A 36 -2.40 14.99 -5.58
C ILE A 36 -1.33 15.59 -4.65
N ILE A 37 -0.08 15.12 -4.70
CA ILE A 37 1.01 15.65 -3.86
C ILE A 37 1.19 17.16 -4.05
N ASN A 38 1.09 17.65 -5.29
CA ASN A 38 1.32 19.06 -5.61
C ASN A 38 0.08 19.96 -5.42
N GLN A 39 -1.12 19.42 -5.56
CA GLN A 39 -2.37 20.21 -5.58
C GLN A 39 -3.19 20.09 -4.30
N HIS A 40 -2.98 19.06 -3.49
CA HIS A 40 -3.67 18.90 -2.20
C HIS A 40 -3.13 19.94 -1.21
N ILE A 41 -3.86 21.04 -1.04
CA ILE A 41 -3.46 22.18 -0.20
C ILE A 41 -4.18 22.23 1.15
N ASP A 42 -5.03 21.24 1.45
CA ASP A 42 -5.83 21.23 2.68
C ASP A 42 -4.94 21.40 3.91
N PRO A 43 -5.36 22.26 4.85
CA PRO A 43 -4.60 22.51 6.06
C PRO A 43 -4.48 21.23 6.87
N VAL A 44 -3.25 20.90 7.25
CA VAL A 44 -2.97 19.77 8.12
C VAL A 44 -3.31 20.18 9.55
N VAL A 45 -4.46 19.70 10.04
CA VAL A 45 -4.98 20.09 11.36
C VAL A 45 -4.30 19.36 12.53
N ASN A 46 -3.61 18.25 12.26
CA ASN A 46 -2.83 17.50 13.26
C ASN A 46 -1.75 16.61 12.59
N GLY A 47 -0.79 16.14 13.39
CA GLY A 47 0.32 15.30 12.91
C GLY A 47 -0.11 13.97 12.27
N SER A 48 -1.23 13.38 12.71
CA SER A 48 -1.73 12.13 12.13
C SER A 48 -2.13 12.28 10.66
N LEU A 49 -2.78 13.40 10.31
CA LEU A 49 -3.10 13.73 8.92
C LEU A 49 -1.88 14.17 8.11
N GLU A 50 -0.87 14.76 8.76
CA GLU A 50 0.43 15.03 8.13
C GLU A 50 1.09 13.73 7.66
N GLU A 51 1.15 12.74 8.55
CA GLU A 51 1.73 11.43 8.27
C GLU A 51 0.91 10.64 7.23
N ALA A 52 -0.41 10.81 7.21
CA ALA A 52 -1.27 10.29 6.15
C ALA A 52 -0.86 10.86 4.76
N ARG A 53 -0.58 12.16 4.67
CA ARG A 53 -0.06 12.80 3.44
C ARG A 53 1.35 12.33 3.09
N LEU A 54 2.22 12.09 4.08
CA LEU A 54 3.54 11.53 3.83
C LEU A 54 3.45 10.10 3.30
N THR A 55 2.46 9.32 3.75
CA THR A 55 2.19 7.98 3.21
C THR A 55 1.87 8.01 1.72
N LEU A 56 1.12 9.00 1.22
CA LEU A 56 0.92 9.23 -0.22
C LEU A 56 2.26 9.41 -0.97
N GLN A 57 3.18 10.21 -0.43
CA GLN A 57 4.51 10.41 -1.02
C GLN A 57 5.35 9.13 -1.01
N MET A 58 5.23 8.32 0.06
CA MET A 58 5.87 7.01 0.13
C MET A 58 5.30 6.04 -0.92
N VAL A 59 3.98 6.02 -1.11
CA VAL A 59 3.35 5.22 -2.18
C VAL A 59 3.83 5.67 -3.55
N PHE A 60 3.85 6.98 -3.82
CA PHE A 60 4.36 7.55 -5.07
C PHE A 60 5.80 7.14 -5.35
N SER A 61 6.72 7.40 -4.41
CA SER A 61 8.15 7.11 -4.62
C SER A 61 8.42 5.62 -4.83
N LYS A 62 7.75 4.74 -4.09
CA LYS A 62 7.88 3.28 -4.27
C LYS A 62 7.31 2.81 -5.61
N THR A 63 6.16 3.35 -6.01
CA THR A 63 5.55 3.06 -7.32
C THR A 63 6.46 3.52 -8.46
N LEU A 64 7.12 4.69 -8.30
CA LEU A 64 8.03 5.24 -9.29
C LEU A 64 9.27 4.36 -9.46
N ASN A 65 9.81 3.84 -8.35
CA ASN A 65 10.91 2.87 -8.39
C ASN A 65 10.52 1.60 -9.15
N LEU A 66 9.34 1.02 -8.86
CA LEU A 66 8.86 -0.15 -9.59
C LEU A 66 8.69 0.14 -11.09
N ARG A 67 8.18 1.32 -11.45
CA ARG A 67 8.04 1.72 -12.84
C ARG A 67 9.39 1.76 -13.58
N GLY A 68 10.43 2.29 -12.93
CA GLY A 68 11.78 2.31 -13.50
C GLY A 68 12.39 0.91 -13.66
N LEU A 69 12.12 0.00 -12.72
CA LEU A 69 12.58 -1.40 -12.83
C LEU A 69 11.98 -2.15 -14.03
N LEU A 70 10.82 -1.73 -14.54
CA LEU A 70 10.22 -2.30 -15.76
C LEU A 70 10.97 -1.91 -17.03
N ASP A 71 11.88 -0.92 -16.99
CA ASP A 71 12.72 -0.56 -18.14
C ASP A 71 13.87 -1.56 -18.38
N GLY A 72 14.05 -2.49 -17.44
CA GLY A 72 15.02 -3.55 -17.55
C GLY A 72 16.44 -3.09 -17.23
N LEU A 73 17.25 -4.03 -16.79
CA LEU A 73 18.66 -3.85 -16.50
C LEU A 73 19.50 -4.32 -17.69
N ASN A 74 20.52 -3.56 -18.01
CA ASN A 74 21.52 -3.91 -19.01
C ASN A 74 22.87 -4.06 -18.31
N TYR A 75 23.62 -5.12 -18.63
CA TYR A 75 24.96 -5.34 -18.12
C TYR A 75 25.89 -5.81 -19.24
N ASN A 76 27.01 -5.12 -19.40
CA ASN A 76 28.06 -5.49 -20.35
C ASN A 76 29.18 -6.19 -19.58
N GLY A 77 29.31 -7.49 -19.77
CA GLY A 77 30.42 -8.28 -19.24
C GLY A 77 31.64 -8.29 -20.15
N GLU A 78 32.72 -8.86 -19.65
CA GLU A 78 33.92 -9.12 -20.45
C GLU A 78 33.64 -10.12 -21.59
N ASN A 79 34.50 -10.09 -22.62
CA ASN A 79 34.42 -10.98 -23.79
C ASN A 79 33.11 -10.87 -24.61
N GLY A 80 32.50 -9.67 -24.63
CA GLY A 80 31.31 -9.39 -25.45
C GLY A 80 30.01 -10.02 -24.92
N LYS A 81 30.03 -10.64 -23.74
CA LYS A 81 28.81 -11.13 -23.08
C LYS A 81 27.96 -9.95 -22.62
N ARG A 82 26.67 -9.96 -22.96
CA ARG A 82 25.72 -8.91 -22.56
C ARG A 82 24.47 -9.51 -21.97
N LEU A 83 23.98 -8.91 -20.89
CA LEU A 83 22.63 -9.06 -20.40
C LEU A 83 21.87 -7.82 -20.84
N LEU A 84 20.77 -8.00 -21.58
CA LEU A 84 19.97 -6.89 -22.09
C LEU A 84 18.53 -7.02 -21.64
N ASN A 85 17.94 -5.88 -21.26
CA ASN A 85 16.54 -5.75 -20.88
C ASN A 85 16.07 -6.78 -19.84
N PHE A 86 16.94 -7.05 -18.86
CA PHE A 86 16.63 -8.01 -17.81
C PHE A 86 15.71 -7.39 -16.77
N ILE A 87 14.50 -7.95 -16.62
CA ILE A 87 13.58 -7.56 -15.55
C ILE A 87 13.60 -8.67 -14.51
N ASP A 88 13.95 -8.33 -13.27
CA ASP A 88 13.88 -9.25 -12.14
C ASP A 88 12.47 -9.22 -11.52
N PRO A 89 11.62 -10.24 -11.78
CA PRO A 89 10.26 -10.26 -11.25
C PRO A 89 10.22 -10.42 -9.73
N THR A 90 11.28 -10.91 -9.10
CA THR A 90 11.34 -11.09 -7.64
C THR A 90 11.54 -9.75 -6.93
N ILE A 91 12.33 -8.85 -7.52
CA ILE A 91 12.47 -7.46 -7.05
C ILE A 91 11.15 -6.72 -7.25
N ILE A 92 10.48 -6.91 -8.40
CA ILE A 92 9.15 -6.34 -8.65
C ILE A 92 8.14 -6.85 -7.61
N ALA A 93 8.10 -8.15 -7.34
CA ALA A 93 7.21 -8.76 -6.34
C ALA A 93 7.47 -8.21 -4.93
N SER A 94 8.75 -8.07 -4.55
CA SER A 94 9.16 -7.52 -3.26
C SER A 94 8.73 -6.05 -3.10
N GLY A 95 8.90 -5.22 -4.14
CA GLY A 95 8.41 -3.85 -4.14
C GLY A 95 6.88 -3.77 -4.10
N ALA A 96 6.18 -4.62 -4.85
CA ALA A 96 4.72 -4.71 -4.84
C ALA A 96 4.19 -5.12 -3.46
N ARG A 97 4.86 -6.07 -2.78
CA ARG A 97 4.58 -6.42 -1.37
C ARG A 97 4.68 -5.20 -0.47
N ASN A 98 5.78 -4.47 -0.58
CA ASN A 98 6.05 -3.35 0.30
C ASN A 98 5.03 -2.22 0.13
N ILE A 99 4.58 -1.95 -1.11
CA ILE A 99 3.48 -1.01 -1.36
C ILE A 99 2.16 -1.57 -0.82
N THR A 100 1.91 -2.87 -0.97
CA THR A 100 0.70 -3.51 -0.42
C THR A 100 0.64 -3.39 1.10
N GLU A 101 1.73 -3.65 1.82
CA GLU A 101 1.82 -3.48 3.28
C GLU A 101 1.63 -2.01 3.69
N LEU A 102 2.21 -1.07 2.94
CA LEU A 102 2.05 0.37 3.18
C LEU A 102 0.59 0.82 2.99
N VAL A 103 -0.05 0.42 1.90
CA VAL A 103 -1.46 0.72 1.63
C VAL A 103 -2.37 0.03 2.64
N SER A 104 -2.07 -1.21 3.02
CA SER A 104 -2.82 -1.95 4.05
C SER A 104 -2.72 -1.26 5.41
N THR A 105 -1.53 -0.72 5.74
CA THR A 105 -1.31 0.08 6.95
C THR A 105 -2.12 1.36 6.90
N PHE A 106 -2.11 2.08 5.77
CA PHE A 106 -2.94 3.27 5.59
C PHE A 106 -4.43 2.96 5.77
N HIS A 107 -4.90 1.88 5.15
CA HIS A 107 -6.28 1.42 5.28
C HIS A 107 -6.62 1.13 6.75
N LEU A 108 -5.81 0.32 7.43
CA LEU A 108 -6.01 -0.06 8.82
C LEU A 108 -6.04 1.14 9.78
N VAL A 109 -5.14 2.12 9.58
CA VAL A 109 -4.96 3.25 10.51
C VAL A 109 -5.97 4.37 10.23
N TYR A 110 -6.31 4.61 8.96
CA TYR A 110 -7.07 5.81 8.56
C TYR A 110 -8.43 5.54 7.93
N SER A 111 -8.64 4.39 7.29
CA SER A 111 -9.88 4.12 6.55
C SER A 111 -10.79 3.08 7.21
N LEU A 112 -10.23 2.12 7.94
CA LEU A 112 -10.97 1.08 8.64
C LEU A 112 -11.67 1.60 9.90
N PRO A 113 -11.06 2.49 10.72
CA PRO A 113 -11.74 3.07 11.87
C PRO A 113 -12.96 3.86 11.43
N ASN A 114 -14.09 3.59 12.07
CA ASN A 114 -15.40 4.19 11.76
C ASN A 114 -15.72 5.43 12.61
N ASP A 115 -14.87 5.76 13.59
CA ASP A 115 -15.00 6.95 14.44
C ASP A 115 -13.62 7.45 14.89
N LYS A 116 -13.60 8.65 15.50
CA LYS A 116 -12.38 9.34 15.91
C LYS A 116 -11.63 8.64 17.05
N ASP A 117 -12.33 7.97 17.95
CA ASP A 117 -11.72 7.26 19.08
C ASP A 117 -10.99 6.01 18.56
N ASN A 118 -11.65 5.23 17.69
CA ASN A 118 -11.04 4.08 17.02
C ASN A 118 -9.83 4.50 16.20
N GLN A 119 -9.92 5.63 15.49
CA GLN A 119 -8.80 6.15 14.69
C GLN A 119 -7.63 6.57 15.57
N LEU A 120 -7.89 7.26 16.69
CA LEU A 120 -6.86 7.68 17.65
C LEU A 120 -6.12 6.48 18.22
N VAL A 121 -6.84 5.43 18.62
CA VAL A 121 -6.21 4.21 19.17
C VAL A 121 -5.41 3.48 18.10
N ALA A 122 -5.95 3.29 16.89
CA ALA A 122 -5.24 2.64 15.79
C ALA A 122 -3.95 3.37 15.42
N TYR A 123 -4.01 4.70 15.30
CA TYR A 123 -2.87 5.55 15.03
C TYR A 123 -1.83 5.49 16.15
N ASN A 124 -2.23 5.65 17.41
CA ASN A 124 -1.31 5.61 18.54
C ASN A 124 -0.62 4.25 18.66
N LEU A 125 -1.33 3.14 18.43
CA LEU A 125 -0.72 1.80 18.39
C LEU A 125 0.36 1.70 17.31
N TRP A 126 0.09 2.22 16.10
CA TRP A 126 1.05 2.24 15.00
C TRP A 126 2.30 3.04 15.34
N VAL A 127 2.13 4.27 15.87
CA VAL A 127 3.24 5.12 16.29
C VAL A 127 4.05 4.46 17.41
N ILE A 128 3.40 3.96 18.46
CA ILE A 128 4.06 3.27 19.58
C ILE A 128 4.89 2.08 19.08
N ALA A 129 4.34 1.25 18.18
CA ALA A 129 5.05 0.10 17.63
C ALA A 129 6.34 0.53 16.90
N GLY A 130 6.27 1.59 16.09
CA GLY A 130 7.42 2.15 15.39
C GLY A 130 8.48 2.72 16.33
N LEU A 131 8.08 3.55 17.30
CA LEU A 131 8.98 4.15 18.28
C LEU A 131 9.69 3.09 19.13
N LYS A 132 8.94 2.11 19.65
CA LYS A 132 9.51 1.00 20.43
C LYS A 132 10.42 0.09 19.61
N PHE A 133 10.16 -0.06 18.31
CA PHE A 133 11.09 -0.78 17.43
C PHE A 133 12.41 -0.02 17.30
N ARG A 134 12.37 1.30 17.11
CA ARG A 134 13.58 2.13 17.04
C ARG A 134 14.39 2.12 18.33
N GLN A 135 13.75 2.10 19.50
CA GLN A 135 14.45 2.04 20.78
C GLN A 135 15.37 0.81 20.92
N ARG A 136 15.16 -0.27 20.17
CA ARG A 136 16.06 -1.44 20.14
C ARG A 136 17.47 -1.10 19.66
N PHE A 137 17.64 -0.03 18.90
CA PHE A 137 18.93 0.40 18.38
C PHE A 137 19.66 1.37 19.32
N GLY A 138 19.12 1.63 20.53
CA GLY A 138 19.66 2.64 21.43
C GLY A 138 21.09 2.38 21.91
N GLU A 139 21.49 1.12 22.02
CA GLU A 139 22.86 0.74 22.39
C GLU A 139 23.89 1.06 21.29
N ALA A 140 23.44 1.13 20.02
CA ALA A 140 24.30 1.44 18.87
C ALA A 140 24.45 2.96 18.64
N ILE A 141 23.81 3.80 19.46
CA ILE A 141 23.77 5.24 19.29
C ILE A 141 24.87 5.91 20.13
N SER A 142 25.82 6.54 19.44
CA SER A 142 26.95 7.23 20.07
C SER A 142 26.78 8.74 20.22
N SER A 143 25.93 9.39 19.40
CA SER A 143 25.77 10.84 19.43
C SER A 143 24.76 11.33 20.49
N GLU A 144 25.08 12.44 21.15
CA GLU A 144 24.22 13.04 22.18
C GLU A 144 22.85 13.48 21.66
N GLU A 145 22.77 13.97 20.42
CA GLU A 145 21.51 14.32 19.77
C GLU A 145 20.56 13.11 19.70
N ASN A 146 21.07 11.97 19.26
CA ASN A 146 20.27 10.76 19.14
C ASN A 146 19.93 10.16 20.51
N LYS A 147 20.79 10.32 21.53
CA LYS A 147 20.45 9.94 22.91
C LYS A 147 19.29 10.78 23.46
N LYS A 148 19.33 12.10 23.27
CA LYS A 148 18.22 12.99 23.64
C LYS A 148 16.93 12.59 22.92
N LYS A 149 17.03 12.31 21.62
CA LYS A 149 15.89 11.86 20.82
C LYS A 149 15.24 10.60 21.39
N LEU A 150 16.02 9.61 21.84
CA LEU A 150 15.46 8.41 22.48
C LEU A 150 14.69 8.70 23.77
N VAL A 151 15.16 9.67 24.58
CA VAL A 151 14.47 10.11 25.80
C VAL A 151 13.14 10.76 25.46
N ASP A 152 13.14 11.71 24.51
CA ASP A 152 11.94 12.40 24.04
C ASP A 152 10.91 11.42 23.45
N GLU A 153 11.38 10.39 22.74
CA GLU A 153 10.56 9.31 22.19
C GLU A 153 9.96 8.42 23.29
N SER A 154 10.71 8.15 24.37
CA SER A 154 10.19 7.39 25.50
C SER A 154 9.04 8.12 26.18
N ILE A 155 9.21 9.43 26.42
CA ILE A 155 8.15 10.29 26.96
C ILE A 155 6.94 10.31 26.01
N SER A 156 7.18 10.38 24.70
CA SER A 156 6.11 10.33 23.69
C SER A 156 5.35 9.01 23.72
N ILE A 157 6.05 7.87 23.86
CA ILE A 157 5.42 6.55 24.01
C ILE A 157 4.48 6.53 25.22
N ASP A 158 4.94 7.01 26.38
CA ASP A 158 4.13 7.02 27.61
C ASP A 158 2.88 7.90 27.46
N ASN A 159 3.03 9.06 26.83
CA ASN A 159 1.91 9.96 26.53
C ASN A 159 0.90 9.33 25.56
N LEU A 160 1.36 8.63 24.52
CA LEU A 160 0.49 7.93 23.56
C LEU A 160 -0.25 6.77 24.24
N ILE A 161 0.41 6.01 25.12
CA ILE A 161 -0.22 4.93 25.90
C ILE A 161 -1.30 5.50 26.81
N LYS A 162 -0.99 6.60 27.51
CA LYS A 162 -1.98 7.30 28.34
C LYS A 162 -3.17 7.76 27.51
N GLY A 163 -2.92 8.37 26.34
CA GLY A 163 -3.96 8.80 25.42
C GLY A 163 -4.88 7.65 24.96
N ILE A 164 -4.34 6.45 24.74
CA ILE A 164 -5.16 5.26 24.46
C ILE A 164 -6.05 4.91 25.65
N TYR A 165 -5.51 4.88 26.87
CA TYR A 165 -6.26 4.48 28.08
C TYR A 165 -7.33 5.48 28.50
N GLU A 166 -7.22 6.74 28.08
CA GLU A 166 -8.20 7.79 28.33
C GLU A 166 -9.34 7.83 27.29
N THR A 167 -9.26 7.04 26.20
CA THR A 167 -10.33 6.99 25.20
C THR A 167 -11.60 6.35 25.74
N THR A 168 -12.75 6.81 25.23
CA THR A 168 -14.06 6.23 25.57
C THR A 168 -14.13 4.78 25.12
N LEU A 169 -13.52 4.47 23.96
CA LEU A 169 -13.34 3.11 23.47
C LEU A 169 -12.69 2.22 24.54
N PHE A 170 -11.50 2.57 25.02
CA PHE A 170 -10.74 1.71 25.92
C PHE A 170 -11.45 1.51 27.26
N ILE A 171 -12.01 2.58 27.83
CA ILE A 171 -12.70 2.54 29.13
C ILE A 171 -13.91 1.62 29.09
N ASN A 172 -14.67 1.63 27.99
CA ASN A 172 -15.90 0.84 27.84
C ASN A 172 -15.65 -0.61 27.37
N LEU A 173 -14.44 -0.94 26.92
CA LEU A 173 -14.12 -2.31 26.52
C LEU A 173 -14.09 -3.26 27.72
N PRO A 174 -14.58 -4.51 27.57
CA PRO A 174 -14.39 -5.55 28.57
C PRO A 174 -12.90 -5.80 28.88
N GLU A 175 -12.60 -6.28 30.10
CA GLU A 175 -11.23 -6.45 30.58
C GLU A 175 -10.38 -7.34 29.66
N ASP A 176 -10.94 -8.41 29.09
CA ASP A 176 -10.24 -9.29 28.14
C ASP A 176 -9.84 -8.54 26.85
N LYS A 177 -10.66 -7.60 26.39
CA LYS A 177 -10.38 -6.78 25.20
C LYS A 177 -9.38 -5.66 25.51
N GLN A 178 -9.48 -5.02 26.68
CA GLN A 178 -8.46 -4.08 27.14
C GLN A 178 -7.08 -4.76 27.22
N ASN A 179 -7.04 -6.00 27.73
CA ASN A 179 -5.81 -6.78 27.82
C ASN A 179 -5.21 -7.12 26.45
N LYS A 180 -6.03 -7.25 25.39
CA LYS A 180 -5.53 -7.37 24.01
C LYS A 180 -4.82 -6.12 23.54
N ILE A 181 -5.36 -4.92 23.82
CA ILE A 181 -4.71 -3.64 23.47
C ILE A 181 -3.40 -3.48 24.26
N LYS A 182 -3.41 -3.76 25.58
CA LYS A 182 -2.19 -3.74 26.41
C LYS A 182 -1.12 -4.70 25.87
N LYS A 183 -1.53 -5.89 25.42
CA LYS A 183 -0.64 -6.87 24.80
C LYS A 183 -0.08 -6.37 23.47
N ALA A 184 -0.91 -5.76 22.62
CA ALA A 184 -0.48 -5.16 21.35
C ALA A 184 0.60 -4.09 21.58
N ILE A 185 0.38 -3.19 22.55
CA ILE A 185 1.37 -2.19 23.00
C ILE A 185 2.67 -2.84 23.47
N LYS A 186 2.60 -3.92 24.25
CA LYS A 186 3.77 -4.65 24.76
C LYS A 186 4.56 -5.33 23.63
N ASP A 187 3.84 -6.03 22.75
CA ASP A 187 4.42 -6.86 21.70
C ASP A 187 4.84 -6.03 20.46
N LYS A 188 4.52 -4.73 20.44
CA LYS A 188 4.74 -3.79 19.32
C LYS A 188 3.95 -4.20 18.08
N ASP A 189 2.76 -4.73 18.30
CA ASP A 189 1.82 -5.01 17.23
C ASP A 189 0.77 -3.90 17.18
N TYR A 190 0.49 -3.42 15.98
CA TYR A 190 -0.54 -2.41 15.72
C TYR A 190 -1.64 -2.94 14.79
N ARG A 191 -1.50 -4.19 14.32
CA ARG A 191 -2.42 -4.80 13.38
C ARG A 191 -3.66 -5.29 14.12
N VAL A 192 -4.51 -4.34 14.49
CA VAL A 192 -5.66 -4.57 15.34
C VAL A 192 -6.87 -3.88 14.73
N LYS A 193 -7.94 -4.64 14.49
CA LYS A 193 -9.26 -4.10 14.18
C LYS A 193 -9.96 -3.76 15.49
N LEU A 194 -10.46 -2.54 15.56
CA LEU A 194 -11.13 -1.98 16.73
C LEU A 194 -12.61 -1.77 16.42
N SER A 195 -13.44 -2.08 17.40
CA SER A 195 -14.85 -1.75 17.44
C SER A 195 -15.26 -1.53 18.89
N ASN A 196 -16.46 -0.99 19.11
CA ASN A 196 -16.97 -0.69 20.46
C ASN A 196 -17.01 -1.92 21.39
N THR A 197 -17.05 -3.14 20.85
CA THR A 197 -17.19 -4.38 21.63
C THR A 197 -16.08 -5.40 21.37
N GLU A 198 -15.32 -5.26 20.29
CA GLU A 198 -14.31 -6.23 19.87
C GLU A 198 -12.96 -5.62 19.52
N VAL A 199 -11.92 -6.35 19.91
CA VAL A 199 -10.52 -6.11 19.55
C VAL A 199 -10.00 -7.40 18.90
N LEU A 200 -9.69 -7.33 17.62
CA LEU A 200 -9.26 -8.47 16.81
C LEU A 200 -7.86 -8.22 16.25
N ASN A 201 -6.91 -9.11 16.57
CA ASN A 201 -5.58 -9.06 15.99
C ASN A 201 -5.65 -9.57 14.55
N LEU A 202 -5.06 -8.82 13.63
CA LEU A 202 -5.00 -9.14 12.23
C LEU A 202 -3.58 -9.54 11.83
N HIS A 203 -3.49 -10.48 10.90
CA HIS A 203 -2.29 -10.70 10.11
C HIS A 203 -2.45 -9.97 8.77
N TRP A 204 -1.38 -9.87 7.97
CA TRP A 204 -1.40 -9.06 6.75
C TRP A 204 -2.49 -9.44 5.75
N GLN A 205 -2.72 -10.75 5.53
CA GLN A 205 -3.79 -11.19 4.65
C GLN A 205 -5.17 -10.77 5.18
N ALA A 206 -5.43 -10.89 6.48
CA ALA A 206 -6.67 -10.40 7.07
C ALA A 206 -6.86 -8.88 6.91
N ILE A 207 -5.80 -8.07 6.94
CA ILE A 207 -5.92 -6.63 6.65
C ILE A 207 -6.32 -6.40 5.19
N ILE A 208 -5.74 -7.16 4.26
CA ILE A 208 -6.11 -7.11 2.82
C ILE A 208 -7.57 -7.52 2.63
N ASP A 209 -8.05 -8.52 3.38
CA ASP A 209 -9.45 -8.96 3.33
C ASP A 209 -10.40 -7.85 3.79
N GLU A 210 -10.04 -7.09 4.84
CA GLU A 210 -10.80 -5.93 5.33
C GLU A 210 -10.85 -4.77 4.31
N MET A 211 -9.93 -4.72 3.34
CA MET A 211 -9.99 -3.74 2.24
C MET A 211 -11.14 -4.02 1.26
N GLY A 212 -11.86 -5.14 1.39
CA GLY A 212 -13.04 -5.45 0.58
C GLY A 212 -12.73 -6.00 -0.81
N PHE A 213 -11.51 -6.53 -1.00
CA PHE A 213 -11.16 -7.23 -2.23
C PHE A 213 -11.88 -8.58 -2.35
N ARG A 214 -12.06 -9.02 -3.59
CA ARG A 214 -12.60 -10.35 -3.91
C ARG A 214 -11.58 -11.42 -3.53
N GLN A 215 -12.03 -12.41 -2.76
CA GLN A 215 -11.18 -13.49 -2.27
C GLN A 215 -10.52 -14.29 -3.41
N GLU A 216 -11.20 -14.43 -4.56
CA GLU A 216 -10.65 -15.11 -5.74
C GLU A 216 -9.47 -14.37 -6.36
N LEU A 217 -9.34 -13.06 -6.11
CA LEU A 217 -8.28 -12.21 -6.65
C LEU A 217 -7.15 -11.99 -5.63
N THR A 218 -7.46 -11.96 -4.33
CA THR A 218 -6.49 -11.54 -3.31
C THR A 218 -6.30 -12.50 -2.15
N GLY A 219 -7.04 -13.62 -2.05
CA GLY A 219 -7.03 -14.51 -0.89
C GLY A 219 -5.66 -15.13 -0.57
N THR A 220 -4.73 -15.15 -1.53
CA THR A 220 -3.33 -15.56 -1.33
C THR A 220 -2.33 -14.48 -1.73
N LEU A 221 -2.75 -13.23 -1.87
CA LEU A 221 -1.92 -12.15 -2.40
C LEU A 221 -0.67 -11.93 -1.55
N TYR A 222 -0.84 -11.85 -0.23
CA TYR A 222 0.27 -11.63 0.68
C TYR A 222 1.27 -12.78 0.65
N THR A 223 0.75 -14.01 0.68
CA THR A 223 1.55 -15.24 0.63
C THR A 223 2.33 -15.34 -0.67
N TYR A 224 1.69 -15.03 -1.80
CA TYR A 224 2.30 -15.01 -3.12
C TYR A 224 3.48 -14.05 -3.18
N PHE A 225 3.30 -12.79 -2.75
CA PHE A 225 4.41 -11.83 -2.75
C PHE A 225 5.50 -12.19 -1.73
N SER A 226 5.12 -12.78 -0.59
CA SER A 226 6.08 -13.21 0.43
C SER A 226 7.00 -14.33 -0.07
N LEU A 227 6.53 -15.20 -0.96
CA LEU A 227 7.33 -16.27 -1.54
C LEU A 227 8.59 -15.77 -2.25
N TYR A 228 8.50 -14.60 -2.89
CA TYR A 228 9.60 -13.99 -3.66
C TYR A 228 10.48 -13.05 -2.83
N ALA A 229 10.07 -12.71 -1.61
CA ALA A 229 10.81 -11.83 -0.71
C ALA A 229 11.73 -12.60 0.27
N HIS A 230 11.49 -13.89 0.48
CA HIS A 230 12.27 -14.71 1.40
C HIS A 230 13.14 -15.71 0.64
N PRO A 231 14.45 -15.84 0.98
CA PRO A 231 15.36 -16.77 0.31
C PRO A 231 15.05 -18.21 0.75
N SER A 232 14.04 -18.80 0.13
CA SER A 232 13.66 -20.19 0.32
C SER A 232 14.20 -21.05 -0.80
N ASN A 233 14.30 -22.37 -0.60
CA ASN A 233 14.62 -23.28 -1.71
C ASN A 233 13.62 -23.11 -2.87
N VAL A 234 12.34 -22.83 -2.55
CA VAL A 234 11.28 -22.55 -3.52
C VAL A 234 11.58 -21.35 -4.40
N SER A 235 11.99 -20.23 -3.81
CA SER A 235 12.34 -19.05 -4.59
C SER A 235 13.54 -19.30 -5.53
N VAL A 236 14.48 -20.18 -5.17
CA VAL A 236 15.65 -20.50 -6.01
C VAL A 236 15.27 -21.29 -7.26
N PHE A 237 14.51 -22.38 -7.12
CA PHE A 237 14.12 -23.16 -8.31
C PHE A 237 13.10 -22.42 -9.18
N GLN A 238 12.16 -21.67 -8.56
CA GLN A 238 11.25 -20.80 -9.32
C GLN A 238 12.01 -19.74 -10.11
N TYR A 239 13.06 -19.16 -9.53
CA TYR A 239 13.92 -18.23 -10.26
C TYR A 239 14.59 -18.91 -11.45
N GLY A 240 15.14 -20.11 -11.29
CA GLY A 240 15.70 -20.90 -12.41
C GLY A 240 14.68 -21.19 -13.52
N ASP A 241 13.45 -21.56 -13.15
CA ASP A 241 12.37 -21.90 -14.10
C ASP A 241 11.94 -20.72 -14.98
N LEU A 242 12.15 -19.47 -14.53
CA LEU A 242 11.89 -18.27 -15.33
C LEU A 242 12.80 -18.18 -16.56
N PHE A 243 13.95 -18.84 -16.55
CA PHE A 243 14.96 -18.80 -17.62
C PHE A 243 15.07 -20.10 -18.40
N HIS A 244 14.67 -21.25 -17.83
CA HIS A 244 14.67 -22.53 -18.55
C HIS A 244 13.61 -22.63 -19.65
N ASN A 245 12.46 -21.95 -19.49
CA ASN A 245 11.29 -22.17 -20.36
C ASN A 245 11.26 -21.32 -21.65
N GLY A 246 12.30 -20.54 -21.95
CA GLY A 246 12.50 -19.87 -23.25
C GLY A 246 11.40 -18.90 -23.71
N LYS A 247 10.56 -18.37 -22.80
CA LYS A 247 9.33 -17.64 -23.15
C LYS A 247 9.10 -16.41 -22.27
N ASP A 248 10.04 -15.50 -22.06
CA ASP A 248 9.78 -14.22 -21.34
C ASP A 248 8.97 -14.34 -20.03
N ALA A 249 9.12 -15.46 -19.32
CA ALA A 249 8.29 -15.77 -18.15
C ALA A 249 8.52 -14.75 -17.03
N HIS A 250 9.76 -14.27 -16.92
CA HIS A 250 10.15 -13.19 -16.02
C HIS A 250 9.41 -11.87 -16.34
N ILE A 251 9.18 -11.54 -17.61
CA ILE A 251 8.42 -10.36 -18.03
C ILE A 251 6.95 -10.53 -17.65
N ARG A 252 6.34 -11.65 -18.03
CA ARG A 252 4.92 -11.91 -17.72
C ARG A 252 4.63 -11.92 -16.22
N MET A 253 5.53 -12.50 -15.43
CA MET A 253 5.41 -12.49 -13.98
C MET A 253 5.52 -11.06 -13.41
N SER A 254 6.44 -10.26 -13.92
CA SER A 254 6.54 -8.83 -13.55
C SER A 254 5.24 -8.08 -13.88
N MET A 255 4.67 -8.30 -15.07
CA MET A 255 3.40 -7.69 -15.48
C MET A 255 2.23 -8.11 -14.58
N TYR A 256 2.16 -9.40 -14.22
CA TYR A 256 1.16 -9.90 -13.28
C TYR A 256 1.26 -9.19 -11.92
N ASN A 257 2.47 -9.05 -11.38
CA ASN A 257 2.69 -8.37 -10.10
C ASN A 257 2.21 -6.91 -10.13
N ILE A 258 2.49 -6.18 -11.22
CA ILE A 258 2.07 -4.80 -11.39
C ILE A 258 0.55 -4.69 -11.57
N LYS A 259 -0.07 -5.59 -12.33
CA LYS A 259 -1.53 -5.61 -12.51
C LYS A 259 -2.25 -5.79 -11.18
N THR A 260 -1.78 -6.70 -10.33
CA THR A 260 -2.36 -6.88 -9.00
C THR A 260 -2.11 -5.66 -8.12
N LEU A 261 -0.94 -5.03 -8.23
CA LEU A 261 -0.64 -3.77 -7.54
C LEU A 261 -1.56 -2.62 -7.99
N SER A 262 -1.96 -2.55 -9.26
CA SER A 262 -2.90 -1.51 -9.75
C SER A 262 -4.24 -1.54 -9.02
N ALA A 263 -4.74 -2.72 -8.63
CA ALA A 263 -5.95 -2.85 -7.80
C ALA A 263 -5.72 -2.26 -6.39
N VAL A 264 -4.56 -2.56 -5.79
CA VAL A 264 -4.16 -2.03 -4.47
C VAL A 264 -4.01 -0.51 -4.51
N LEU A 265 -3.37 0.04 -5.54
CA LEU A 265 -3.23 1.49 -5.74
C LEU A 265 -4.59 2.16 -5.96
N SER A 266 -5.50 1.54 -6.72
CA SER A 266 -6.86 2.07 -6.92
C SER A 266 -7.63 2.14 -5.60
N LYS A 267 -7.50 1.11 -4.77
CA LYS A 267 -8.11 1.09 -3.43
C LYS A 267 -7.48 2.14 -2.50
N PHE A 268 -6.17 2.31 -2.55
CA PHE A 268 -5.48 3.37 -1.81
C PHE A 268 -6.01 4.76 -2.19
N ILE A 269 -6.19 5.04 -3.49
CA ILE A 269 -6.74 6.33 -3.96
C ILE A 269 -8.15 6.54 -3.40
N LEU A 270 -9.02 5.53 -3.43
CA LEU A 270 -10.36 5.61 -2.85
C LEU A 270 -10.29 5.95 -1.35
N ASP A 271 -9.46 5.24 -0.59
CA ASP A 271 -9.35 5.45 0.86
C ASP A 271 -8.74 6.81 1.19
N TYR A 272 -7.79 7.27 0.39
CA TYR A 272 -7.20 8.60 0.51
C TYR A 272 -8.24 9.70 0.24
N ILE A 273 -9.09 9.55 -0.78
CA ILE A 273 -10.20 10.48 -1.05
C ILE A 273 -11.24 10.45 0.08
N LYS A 274 -11.53 9.28 0.68
CA LYS A 274 -12.42 9.22 1.84
C LYS A 274 -11.87 9.99 3.04
N LEU A 275 -10.55 9.94 3.25
CA LEU A 275 -9.87 10.68 4.30
C LEU A 275 -9.80 12.18 3.99
N PHE A 276 -9.58 12.54 2.72
CA PHE A 276 -9.46 13.92 2.22
C PHE A 276 -10.45 14.15 1.06
N PRO A 277 -11.73 14.45 1.35
CA PRO A 277 -12.78 14.50 0.33
C PRO A 277 -12.50 15.45 -0.84
N ASP A 278 -11.86 16.60 -0.61
CA ASP A 278 -11.59 17.60 -1.63
C ASP A 278 -10.63 17.11 -2.74
N VAL A 279 -9.87 16.04 -2.47
CA VAL A 279 -9.00 15.37 -3.43
C VAL A 279 -9.79 14.77 -4.60
N ILE A 280 -11.11 14.54 -4.44
CA ILE A 280 -11.97 14.12 -5.55
C ILE A 280 -11.92 15.09 -6.74
N ASN A 281 -11.74 16.38 -6.48
CA ASN A 281 -11.65 17.40 -7.53
C ASN A 281 -10.39 17.18 -8.38
N ILE A 282 -9.26 16.87 -7.74
CA ILE A 282 -8.00 16.56 -8.43
C ILE A 282 -8.13 15.30 -9.29
N PHE A 283 -8.84 14.27 -8.77
CA PHE A 283 -9.13 13.06 -9.54
C PHE A 283 -10.01 13.35 -10.77
N ASN A 284 -11.03 14.19 -10.61
CA ASN A 284 -11.95 14.57 -11.68
C ASN A 284 -11.28 15.38 -12.81
N GLU A 285 -10.14 16.01 -12.54
CA GLU A 285 -9.33 16.69 -13.56
C GLU A 285 -8.45 15.74 -14.39
N MET A 286 -8.33 14.46 -14.02
CA MET A 286 -7.67 13.46 -14.88
C MET A 286 -8.46 13.29 -16.18
N THR A 287 -7.84 12.77 -17.24
CA THR A 287 -8.60 12.48 -18.47
C THR A 287 -9.64 11.39 -18.19
N ILE A 288 -10.73 11.38 -18.97
CA ILE A 288 -11.79 10.38 -18.81
C ILE A 288 -11.25 8.94 -18.91
N LEU A 289 -10.26 8.70 -19.78
CA LEU A 289 -9.57 7.41 -19.90
C LEU A 289 -8.90 7.00 -18.59
N GLU A 290 -8.12 7.90 -18.00
CA GLU A 290 -7.39 7.66 -16.76
C GLU A 290 -8.35 7.38 -15.60
N GLN A 291 -9.43 8.15 -15.48
CA GLN A 291 -10.47 7.93 -14.47
C GLN A 291 -11.15 6.57 -14.65
N VAL A 292 -11.47 6.18 -15.89
CA VAL A 292 -12.07 4.88 -16.21
C VAL A 292 -11.13 3.73 -15.86
N VAL A 293 -9.82 3.84 -16.12
CA VAL A 293 -8.85 2.79 -15.79
C VAL A 293 -8.76 2.55 -14.28
N VAL A 294 -8.63 3.62 -13.48
CA VAL A 294 -8.58 3.50 -12.01
C VAL A 294 -9.88 2.94 -11.45
N ASN A 295 -11.04 3.48 -11.88
CA ASN A 295 -12.34 2.96 -11.46
C ASN A 295 -12.55 1.51 -11.89
N GLY A 296 -12.14 1.14 -13.10
CA GLY A 296 -12.32 -0.21 -13.63
C GLY A 296 -11.53 -1.25 -12.83
N ASN A 297 -10.27 -0.95 -12.49
CA ASN A 297 -9.48 -1.83 -11.63
C ASN A 297 -10.08 -1.95 -10.23
N LEU A 298 -10.52 -0.85 -9.63
CA LEU A 298 -11.20 -0.87 -8.32
C LEU A 298 -12.49 -1.69 -8.35
N ARG A 299 -13.34 -1.46 -9.34
CA ARG A 299 -14.64 -2.10 -9.53
C ARG A 299 -14.50 -3.60 -9.77
N PHE A 300 -13.48 -4.00 -10.53
CA PHE A 300 -13.17 -5.40 -10.78
C PHE A 300 -12.65 -6.09 -9.53
N ALA A 301 -11.75 -5.44 -8.79
CA ALA A 301 -11.05 -6.04 -7.67
C ALA A 301 -11.87 -6.16 -6.38
N THR A 302 -12.89 -5.31 -6.18
CA THR A 302 -13.66 -5.25 -4.92
C THR A 302 -14.98 -6.02 -5.01
N MET A 303 -15.45 -6.53 -3.86
CA MET A 303 -16.71 -7.29 -3.75
C MET A 303 -17.92 -6.42 -4.11
N ASP A 304 -17.99 -5.22 -3.54
CA ASP A 304 -19.10 -4.28 -3.72
C ASP A 304 -18.99 -3.44 -5.01
N ARG A 305 -18.03 -3.77 -5.89
CA ARG A 305 -17.79 -3.04 -7.14
C ARG A 305 -17.60 -1.54 -6.91
N GLN A 306 -16.76 -1.20 -5.92
CA GLN A 306 -16.50 0.18 -5.52
C GLN A 306 -16.02 1.02 -6.71
N ILE A 307 -16.40 2.30 -6.70
CA ILE A 307 -15.98 3.32 -7.67
C ILE A 307 -15.65 4.60 -6.92
N ILE A 308 -14.77 5.42 -7.50
CA ILE A 308 -14.41 6.75 -7.01
C ILE A 308 -15.42 7.78 -7.52
N ASN A 309 -15.82 7.67 -8.80
CA ASN A 309 -16.82 8.53 -9.42
C ASN A 309 -17.53 7.80 -10.58
N ASN A 310 -18.44 8.51 -11.28
CA ASN A 310 -19.25 7.97 -12.36
C ASN A 310 -18.57 8.01 -13.75
N ALA A 311 -17.24 8.13 -13.85
CA ALA A 311 -16.54 8.17 -15.13
C ALA A 311 -16.81 6.93 -16.01
N GLY A 312 -17.15 5.79 -15.39
CA GLY A 312 -17.55 4.57 -16.10
C GLY A 312 -18.79 4.73 -16.98
N ASP A 313 -19.66 5.72 -16.72
CA ASP A 313 -20.85 5.98 -17.53
C ASP A 313 -20.50 6.45 -18.95
N ALA A 314 -19.29 6.99 -19.16
CA ALA A 314 -18.79 7.33 -20.49
C ALA A 314 -18.59 6.09 -21.40
N LEU A 315 -18.62 4.87 -20.84
CA LEU A 315 -18.56 3.62 -21.59
C LEU A 315 -19.94 3.10 -22.03
N ASN A 316 -21.03 3.60 -21.43
CA ASN A 316 -22.40 3.09 -21.57
C ASN A 316 -23.16 3.67 -22.75
#